data_AF-K9RGA3-F1
#
_entry.id   AF-K9RGA3-F1
#
_cell.length_a   1.000
_cell.length_b   1.000
_cell.length_c   1.000
_cell.angle_alpha   90.00
_cell.angle_beta   90.00
_cell.angle_gamma   90.00
#
_symmetry.space_group_name_H-M   'P 1'
#
loop_
_entity.id
_entity.type
_entity.pdbx_description
1 polymer ?
#
loop_
_entity_poly.entity_id
_entity_poly.type
_entity_poly.pdbx_seq_one_letter_code
_entity_poly.pdbx_strand_id
1 'polypeptide(L)'
;MKFVKVLSVGLVAFALFGCNQTSAVSNDDNVIESTEPTISQDQDQDSDSASETTTTKANKPSNSIKIAAAKNNKKNKTGKQIGPRFDCNGDGISNGARIDYDGDGIPDDCIESDEKTKSVIDETSYDTALKSLNSITKGCQESKKTPQATDYYICKLDGKIVKASEYNSEAGAGLDFWFIDNRVIAVQRPHSQELFLYDKNGKLKSKFNYPKKVRNISNQDRKDGEYLYNRDGYERIVSAFNHKSSAKTTTSKNGIIDETSFQTISKSLDSITKGCQKTEKTQNGNNYEICKQGNSIVNASEYNAEVGAGLAYWFSPNGKVVAARYLASGDLYVFNSNGKVTSKIDVYESKKINNISAEDRKQAEQNLYVNYKDIFKVFNL
;
A
#
# COMPACT_ATOMS: atom_id res chain seq x y z
N MET A 1 -56.68 -2.95 28.37
CA MET A 1 -56.12 -3.82 29.43
C MET A 1 -54.60 -3.72 29.39
N LYS A 2 -53.98 -3.59 30.56
CA LYS A 2 -52.55 -3.35 30.81
C LYS A 2 -51.76 -4.66 30.81
N PHE A 3 -50.54 -4.66 30.28
CA PHE A 3 -49.33 -5.43 30.68
C PHE A 3 -48.16 -4.75 29.94
N VAL A 4 -47.14 -4.06 30.47
CA VAL A 4 -46.28 -4.13 31.66
C VAL A 4 -45.19 -5.23 31.61
N LYS A 5 -43.93 -4.76 31.49
CA LYS A 5 -42.62 -5.33 31.94
C LYS A 5 -42.02 -6.49 31.11
N VAL A 6 -40.70 -6.70 30.96
CA VAL A 6 -39.49 -6.14 31.61
C VAL A 6 -38.21 -6.44 30.82
N LEU A 7 -37.21 -5.58 31.03
CA LEU A 7 -35.74 -5.71 30.90
C LEU A 7 -35.14 -7.13 30.86
N SER A 8 -34.03 -7.27 30.12
CA SER A 8 -32.87 -8.05 30.58
C SER A 8 -31.59 -7.54 29.91
N VAL A 9 -30.71 -6.98 30.75
CA VAL A 9 -29.33 -6.58 30.46
C VAL A 9 -28.45 -7.81 30.67
N GLY A 10 -27.75 -8.23 29.62
CA GLY A 10 -26.79 -9.33 29.66
C GLY A 10 -25.35 -8.80 29.60
N LEU A 11 -24.68 -8.89 30.74
CA LEU A 11 -23.32 -8.47 31.04
C LEU A 11 -22.28 -9.25 30.21
N VAL A 12 -21.32 -8.54 29.61
CA VAL A 12 -20.12 -9.11 28.97
C VAL A 12 -19.04 -9.28 30.03
N ALA A 13 -18.48 -10.49 30.14
CA ALA A 13 -17.24 -10.76 30.87
C ALA A 13 -16.42 -11.79 30.08
N PHE A 14 -15.46 -11.32 29.28
CA PHE A 14 -14.40 -12.15 28.70
C PHE A 14 -13.19 -12.10 29.64
N ALA A 15 -12.88 -13.25 30.24
CA ALA A 15 -11.65 -13.45 30.99
C ALA A 15 -10.46 -13.71 30.05
N LEU A 16 -9.30 -13.29 30.52
CA LEU A 16 -8.06 -13.04 29.81
C LEU A 16 -7.25 -14.30 29.47
N PHE A 17 -6.43 -14.11 28.44
CA PHE A 17 -5.35 -14.94 27.93
C PHE A 17 -4.33 -15.42 28.98
N GLY A 18 -3.72 -16.57 28.69
CA GLY A 18 -2.44 -17.01 29.25
C GLY A 18 -1.69 -17.91 28.27
N CYS A 19 -0.84 -17.31 27.42
CA CYS A 19 0.23 -18.01 26.70
C CYS A 19 1.53 -17.90 27.50
N ASN A 20 2.26 -18.99 27.65
CA ASN A 20 3.62 -18.99 28.20
C ASN A 20 4.47 -20.00 27.42
N GLN A 21 5.35 -19.53 26.53
CA GLN A 21 6.50 -20.31 26.05
C GLN A 21 7.70 -19.38 25.85
N THR A 22 8.72 -19.62 26.65
CA THR A 22 10.08 -19.09 26.57
C THR A 22 10.87 -19.81 25.48
N SER A 23 11.58 -19.05 24.64
CA SER A 23 12.60 -19.59 23.73
C SER A 23 13.99 -19.34 24.32
N ALA A 24 14.82 -20.39 24.34
CA ALA A 24 16.22 -20.34 24.68
C ALA A 24 17.09 -20.04 23.44
N VAL A 25 18.22 -19.42 23.75
CA VAL A 25 19.30 -18.87 22.92
C VAL A 25 20.22 -19.98 22.38
N SER A 26 20.79 -19.77 21.19
CA SER A 26 22.19 -20.14 20.91
C SER A 26 22.81 -19.17 19.89
N ASN A 27 23.94 -18.59 20.30
CA ASN A 27 24.90 -17.85 19.48
C ASN A 27 25.62 -18.79 18.51
N ASP A 28 26.19 -18.26 17.43
CA ASP A 28 27.60 -18.49 17.11
C ASP A 28 28.13 -17.49 16.07
N ASP A 29 29.40 -17.17 16.27
CA ASP A 29 30.25 -16.18 15.62
C ASP A 29 30.61 -16.51 14.15
N ASN A 30 30.94 -15.49 13.35
CA ASN A 30 32.32 -15.34 12.88
C ASN A 30 32.60 -14.05 12.09
N VAL A 31 33.71 -13.45 12.49
CA VAL A 31 34.46 -12.34 11.92
C VAL A 31 35.40 -12.87 10.85
N ILE A 32 35.51 -12.25 9.67
CA ILE A 32 36.77 -12.16 8.92
C ILE A 32 36.86 -10.79 8.23
N GLU A 33 37.97 -10.12 8.55
CA GLU A 33 38.53 -8.88 8.03
C GLU A 33 39.36 -9.16 6.76
N SER A 34 39.33 -8.26 5.76
CA SER A 34 40.41 -8.17 4.77
C SER A 34 40.47 -6.80 4.08
N THR A 35 41.48 -6.04 4.50
CA THR A 35 42.47 -5.25 3.73
C THR A 35 42.16 -4.68 2.33
N GLU A 36 42.26 -3.36 2.29
CA GLU A 36 42.64 -2.43 1.19
C GLU A 36 43.97 -2.84 0.47
N PRO A 37 44.35 -2.29 -0.72
CA PRO A 37 44.78 -0.87 -0.83
C PRO A 37 44.63 -0.10 -2.19
N THR A 38 44.50 1.22 -2.05
CA THR A 38 45.24 2.36 -2.67
C THR A 38 45.36 2.59 -4.20
N ILE A 39 45.20 3.88 -4.59
CA ILE A 39 45.96 4.77 -5.54
C ILE A 39 44.92 5.74 -6.20
N SER A 40 44.78 7.03 -5.87
CA SER A 40 45.62 8.26 -6.01
C SER A 40 45.54 8.98 -7.39
N GLN A 41 45.22 10.30 -7.32
CA GLN A 41 45.52 11.43 -8.25
C GLN A 41 44.70 11.55 -9.56
N ASP A 42 44.36 12.74 -10.10
CA ASP A 42 44.67 14.15 -9.78
C ASP A 42 43.65 15.13 -10.45
N GLN A 43 43.80 16.43 -10.12
CA GLN A 43 43.09 17.68 -10.45
C GLN A 43 42.94 18.01 -11.97
N ASP A 44 42.10 18.94 -12.48
CA ASP A 44 42.01 20.42 -12.29
C ASP A 44 40.75 20.98 -13.05
N GLN A 45 39.94 21.90 -12.49
CA GLN A 45 39.89 23.39 -12.62
C GLN A 45 39.48 24.04 -13.97
N ASP A 46 38.36 24.79 -13.96
CA ASP A 46 38.24 26.25 -14.28
C ASP A 46 36.75 26.69 -14.14
N SER A 47 36.35 27.71 -13.35
CA SER A 47 36.52 29.18 -13.39
C SER A 47 35.54 29.92 -14.34
N ASP A 48 34.55 30.65 -13.79
CA ASP A 48 34.35 32.12 -13.92
C ASP A 48 32.90 32.69 -14.00
N SER A 49 32.76 33.83 -13.31
CA SER A 49 31.96 35.05 -13.58
C SER A 49 30.52 35.25 -13.06
N ALA A 50 30.46 35.86 -11.87
CA ALA A 50 29.77 37.10 -11.42
C ALA A 50 28.59 37.72 -12.21
N SER A 51 27.57 38.21 -11.47
CA SER A 51 27.12 39.63 -11.48
C SER A 51 26.02 39.96 -10.47
N GLU A 52 26.30 40.96 -9.61
CA GLU A 52 25.46 42.03 -9.01
C GLU A 52 23.98 41.76 -8.63
N THR A 53 23.53 42.14 -7.41
CA THR A 53 22.92 43.46 -7.10
C THR A 53 22.33 43.55 -5.66
N THR A 54 22.53 44.72 -5.03
CA THR A 54 21.64 45.43 -4.06
C THR A 54 21.44 44.97 -2.61
N THR A 55 21.76 45.92 -1.74
CA THR A 55 21.54 45.98 -0.29
C THR A 55 20.08 46.28 0.08
N THR A 56 19.53 45.53 1.05
CA THR A 56 18.52 46.06 1.99
C THR A 56 18.64 45.38 3.36
N LYS A 57 18.52 46.20 4.41
CA LYS A 57 18.90 45.94 5.80
C LYS A 57 18.01 44.91 6.53
N ALA A 58 18.68 43.94 7.13
CA ALA A 58 18.59 43.45 8.52
C ALA A 58 17.22 43.28 9.21
N ASN A 59 16.90 42.02 9.50
CA ASN A 59 16.43 41.61 10.83
C ASN A 59 17.21 40.36 11.26
N LYS A 60 17.91 40.46 12.40
CA LYS A 60 18.74 39.43 13.02
C LYS A 60 17.87 38.58 13.95
N PRO A 61 17.98 37.25 13.88
CA PRO A 61 18.10 36.46 15.10
C PRO A 61 19.40 35.68 15.08
N SER A 62 20.16 35.95 16.13
CA SER A 62 21.38 35.27 16.53
C SER A 62 21.13 33.78 16.70
N ASN A 63 21.80 32.95 15.91
CA ASN A 63 22.22 31.61 16.29
C ASN A 63 23.51 31.32 15.51
N SER A 64 24.65 31.57 16.15
CA SER A 64 25.96 31.19 15.64
C SER A 64 26.08 29.66 15.70
N ILE A 65 25.59 28.99 14.67
CA ILE A 65 25.91 27.59 14.41
C ILE A 65 27.39 27.57 14.05
N LYS A 66 28.21 26.91 14.87
CA LYS A 66 29.61 26.61 14.52
C LYS A 66 29.58 25.61 13.38
N ILE A 67 29.65 26.09 12.14
CA ILE A 67 29.85 25.25 10.96
C ILE A 67 31.26 24.67 11.09
N ALA A 68 31.34 23.36 11.30
CA ALA A 68 32.61 22.65 11.32
C ALA A 68 33.23 22.76 9.93
N ALA A 69 34.47 23.26 9.89
CA ALA A 69 35.25 23.35 8.66
C ALA A 69 35.47 21.93 8.10
N ALA A 70 34.81 21.61 7.00
CA ALA A 70 35.07 20.38 6.25
C ALA A 70 35.75 20.72 4.91
N LYS A 71 36.99 20.24 4.84
CA LYS A 71 37.90 20.09 3.70
C LYS A 71 37.23 20.13 2.32
N ASN A 72 37.36 21.25 1.61
CA ASN A 72 37.60 21.25 0.19
C ASN A 72 38.63 22.34 -0.15
N ASN A 73 39.65 21.94 -0.91
CA ASN A 73 40.79 22.78 -1.28
C ASN A 73 40.36 23.92 -2.21
N LYS A 74 40.05 25.09 -1.66
CA LYS A 74 40.48 26.43 -2.14
C LYS A 74 39.93 27.53 -1.22
N LYS A 75 40.86 28.22 -0.55
CA LYS A 75 40.72 29.46 0.24
C LYS A 75 39.90 29.35 1.54
N ASN A 76 40.61 29.47 2.67
CA ASN A 76 40.08 29.80 4.00
C ASN A 76 39.40 31.20 4.00
N LYS A 77 38.28 31.35 3.29
CA LYS A 77 37.41 32.52 3.43
C LYS A 77 36.26 32.15 4.37
N THR A 78 36.04 32.98 5.38
CA THR A 78 34.88 32.83 6.27
C THR A 78 33.63 33.24 5.48
N GLY A 79 32.93 32.27 4.89
CA GLY A 79 31.69 32.52 4.15
C GLY A 79 30.54 32.95 5.06
N LYS A 80 29.64 33.78 4.53
CA LYS A 80 28.45 34.25 5.23
C LYS A 80 27.24 33.42 4.81
N GLN A 81 26.49 32.91 5.79
CA GLN A 81 25.21 32.28 5.49
C GLN A 81 24.22 33.32 4.96
N ILE A 82 23.58 33.02 3.83
CA ILE A 82 22.54 33.85 3.23
C ILE A 82 21.21 33.08 3.09
N GLY A 83 20.12 33.76 3.46
CA GLY A 83 18.77 33.21 3.36
C GLY A 83 18.40 32.15 4.42
N PRO A 84 17.14 31.65 4.38
CA PRO A 84 16.67 30.58 5.23
C PRO A 84 17.37 29.26 4.89
N ARG A 85 17.27 28.27 5.80
CA ARG A 85 17.73 26.90 5.56
C ARG A 85 17.19 26.38 4.23
N PHE A 86 18.01 25.61 3.53
CA PHE A 86 17.77 25.16 2.16
C PHE A 86 18.10 23.67 2.06
N ASP A 87 17.40 22.96 1.19
CA ASP A 87 17.68 21.55 0.92
C ASP A 87 18.82 21.48 -0.11
N CYS A 88 20.07 21.32 0.37
CA CYS A 88 21.24 21.35 -0.50
C CYS A 88 21.40 20.04 -1.30
N ASN A 89 20.93 18.91 -0.75
CA ASN A 89 21.12 17.59 -1.34
C ASN A 89 19.87 17.01 -2.03
N GLY A 90 18.72 17.67 -1.93
CA GLY A 90 17.45 17.25 -2.53
C GLY A 90 16.72 16.16 -1.77
N ASP A 91 16.93 16.00 -0.45
CA ASP A 91 16.28 14.97 0.38
C ASP A 91 14.92 15.39 0.96
N GLY A 92 14.46 16.61 0.66
CA GLY A 92 13.21 17.19 1.12
C GLY A 92 13.31 17.84 2.50
N ILE A 93 14.49 17.90 3.10
CA ILE A 93 14.73 18.49 4.42
C ILE A 93 15.51 19.80 4.26
N SER A 94 14.93 20.91 4.73
CA SER A 94 15.63 22.20 4.75
C SER A 94 16.54 22.31 5.98
N ASN A 95 17.65 21.57 5.99
CA ASN A 95 18.70 21.58 7.02
C ASN A 95 20.05 22.13 6.52
N GLY A 96 20.23 22.32 5.22
CA GLY A 96 21.42 22.93 4.63
C GLY A 96 21.49 24.46 4.76
N ALA A 97 22.69 24.99 4.56
CA ALA A 97 23.00 26.42 4.60
C ALA A 97 23.63 26.88 3.28
N ARG A 98 23.07 27.93 2.68
CA ARG A 98 23.64 28.61 1.51
C ARG A 98 24.71 29.59 1.97
N ILE A 99 25.92 29.45 1.45
CA ILE A 99 27.10 30.22 1.84
C ILE A 99 27.54 31.09 0.69
N ASP A 100 27.78 32.36 0.98
CA ASP A 100 28.33 33.38 0.09
C ASP A 100 29.72 33.76 0.64
N TYR A 101 30.78 33.44 -0.11
CA TYR A 101 32.17 33.66 0.27
C TYR A 101 32.72 35.01 -0.22
N ASP A 102 32.12 35.64 -1.22
CA ASP A 102 32.62 36.90 -1.81
C ASP A 102 31.76 38.14 -1.53
N GLY A 103 30.56 37.94 -0.98
CA GLY A 103 29.66 38.97 -0.49
C GLY A 103 28.79 39.61 -1.57
N ASP A 104 28.68 39.02 -2.75
CA ASP A 104 27.87 39.55 -3.85
C ASP A 104 26.35 39.32 -3.67
N GLY A 105 25.96 38.52 -2.68
CA GLY A 105 24.58 38.18 -2.36
C GLY A 105 24.03 36.94 -3.07
N ILE A 106 24.86 36.26 -3.87
CA ILE A 106 24.54 35.02 -4.58
C ILE A 106 25.21 33.84 -3.84
N PRO A 107 24.53 32.69 -3.66
CA PRO A 107 25.17 31.53 -3.03
C PRO A 107 26.29 30.94 -3.89
N ASP A 108 27.49 30.87 -3.34
CA ASP A 108 28.63 30.14 -3.91
C ASP A 108 28.56 28.64 -3.62
N ASP A 109 28.01 28.29 -2.46
CA ASP A 109 28.05 26.93 -1.94
C ASP A 109 26.81 26.61 -1.09
N CYS A 110 26.53 25.33 -0.94
CA CYS A 110 25.42 24.81 -0.15
C CYS A 110 25.93 23.68 0.75
N ILE A 111 26.07 23.98 2.04
CA ILE A 111 26.65 23.07 3.02
C ILE A 111 25.54 22.42 3.83
N GLU A 112 25.53 21.09 3.82
CA GLU A 112 24.68 20.27 4.68
C GLU A 112 25.11 20.42 6.15
N SER A 113 24.14 20.59 7.06
CA SER A 113 24.45 20.44 8.48
C SER A 113 24.67 18.96 8.78
N ASP A 114 25.79 18.60 9.43
CA ASP A 114 26.11 17.23 9.90
C ASP A 114 25.11 16.65 10.93
N GLU A 115 23.98 17.31 11.19
CA GLU A 115 22.88 16.70 11.90
C GLU A 115 22.37 15.51 11.08
N LYS A 116 22.81 14.29 11.46
CA LYS A 116 22.26 13.02 10.98
C LYS A 116 20.75 13.16 10.84
N THR A 117 20.28 13.28 9.61
CA THR A 117 18.88 13.53 9.28
C THR A 117 18.04 12.47 9.96
N LYS A 118 17.33 12.87 11.00
CA LYS A 118 16.45 11.98 11.76
C LYS A 118 15.40 11.49 10.76
N SER A 119 15.36 10.18 10.51
CA SER A 119 14.37 9.57 9.61
C SER A 119 12.99 10.11 9.95
N VAL A 120 12.28 10.64 8.95
CA VAL A 120 10.93 11.22 9.13
C VAL A 120 9.96 10.18 9.69
N ILE A 121 10.22 8.90 9.37
CA ILE A 121 9.47 7.76 9.89
C ILE A 121 10.27 7.09 11.02
N ASP A 122 9.66 7.02 12.21
CA ASP A 122 10.10 6.18 13.31
C ASP A 122 9.78 4.71 12.95
N GLU A 123 10.80 3.89 12.77
CA GLU A 123 10.65 2.48 12.39
C GLU A 123 10.88 1.50 13.54
N THR A 124 10.74 1.95 14.79
CA THR A 124 10.93 1.13 15.99
C THR A 124 9.88 0.02 16.09
N SER A 125 8.63 0.32 15.73
CA SER A 125 7.55 -0.66 15.61
C SER A 125 6.63 -0.33 14.43
N TYR A 126 5.74 -1.26 14.11
CA TYR A 126 4.68 -1.00 13.12
C TYR A 126 3.85 0.23 13.50
N ASP A 127 3.42 0.30 14.77
CA ASP A 127 2.56 1.37 15.26
C ASP A 127 3.27 2.72 15.26
N THR A 128 4.57 2.77 15.60
CA THR A 128 5.33 4.02 15.53
C THR A 128 5.55 4.47 14.10
N ALA A 129 5.76 3.54 13.15
CA ALA A 129 5.84 3.85 11.74
C ALA A 129 4.51 4.42 11.23
N LEU A 130 3.40 3.76 11.52
CA LEU A 130 2.07 4.22 11.11
C LEU A 130 1.70 5.56 11.77
N LYS A 131 2.07 5.78 13.03
CA LYS A 131 1.89 7.07 13.72
C LYS A 131 2.69 8.19 13.05
N SER A 132 3.92 7.90 12.62
CA SER A 132 4.74 8.86 11.87
C SER A 132 4.09 9.20 10.53
N LEU A 133 3.63 8.19 9.79
CA LEU A 133 2.90 8.36 8.53
C LEU A 133 1.62 9.18 8.68
N ASN A 134 0.82 8.90 9.72
CA ASN A 134 -0.40 9.67 10.03
C ASN A 134 -0.10 11.12 10.45
N SER A 135 1.09 11.39 10.99
CA SER A 135 1.50 12.75 11.34
C SER A 135 1.81 13.58 10.09
N ILE A 136 2.33 12.97 9.02
CA ILE A 136 2.59 13.64 7.73
C ILE A 136 1.28 14.02 7.04
N THR A 137 0.23 13.23 7.24
CA THR A 137 -1.10 13.49 6.67
C THR A 137 -1.97 14.35 7.58
N LYS A 138 -1.44 14.88 8.69
CA LYS A 138 -2.27 15.65 9.62
C LYS A 138 -2.67 16.98 8.99
N GLY A 139 -3.97 17.23 8.93
CA GLY A 139 -4.52 18.49 8.39
C GLY A 139 -4.60 18.54 6.86
N CYS A 140 -4.32 17.43 6.16
CA CYS A 140 -4.54 17.37 4.73
C CYS A 140 -6.04 17.39 4.39
N GLN A 141 -6.36 17.95 3.23
CA GLN A 141 -7.70 17.99 2.66
C GLN A 141 -7.94 16.70 1.88
N GLU A 142 -8.84 15.87 2.38
CA GLU A 142 -9.20 14.60 1.75
C GLU A 142 -10.30 14.79 0.69
N SER A 143 -10.18 14.08 -0.42
CA SER A 143 -11.18 13.96 -1.47
C SER A 143 -11.44 12.48 -1.76
N LYS A 144 -12.72 12.12 -1.95
CA LYS A 144 -13.16 10.75 -2.25
C LYS A 144 -13.80 10.67 -3.64
N LYS A 145 -13.55 9.58 -4.37
CA LYS A 145 -14.31 9.18 -5.57
C LYS A 145 -14.59 7.68 -5.54
N THR A 146 -15.79 7.30 -5.95
CA THR A 146 -16.24 5.89 -5.96
C THR A 146 -16.73 5.49 -7.35
N PRO A 147 -15.86 5.28 -8.34
CA PRO A 147 -16.26 4.66 -9.59
C PRO A 147 -16.51 3.17 -9.34
N GLN A 148 -17.76 2.74 -9.51
CA GLN A 148 -18.20 1.34 -9.30
C GLN A 148 -18.00 0.87 -7.85
N ALA A 149 -17.24 -0.21 -7.64
CA ALA A 149 -17.03 -0.86 -6.34
C ALA A 149 -15.69 -0.52 -5.66
N THR A 150 -14.95 0.45 -6.20
CA THR A 150 -13.66 0.89 -5.63
C THR A 150 -13.76 2.32 -5.14
N ASP A 151 -13.49 2.52 -3.86
CA ASP A 151 -13.29 3.83 -3.26
C ASP A 151 -11.85 4.28 -3.46
N TYR A 152 -11.67 5.47 -4.00
CA TYR A 152 -10.38 6.16 -4.10
C TYR A 152 -10.38 7.38 -3.20
N TYR A 153 -9.27 7.59 -2.49
CA TYR A 153 -9.05 8.75 -1.62
C TYR A 153 -7.74 9.43 -2.02
N ILE A 154 -7.73 10.75 -2.03
CA ILE A 154 -6.51 11.56 -2.11
C ILE A 154 -6.55 12.57 -1.00
N CYS A 155 -5.46 12.66 -0.25
CA CYS A 155 -5.25 13.69 0.74
C CYS A 155 -4.16 14.65 0.30
N LYS A 156 -4.49 15.94 0.25
CA LYS A 156 -3.56 16.99 -0.16
C LYS A 156 -3.23 17.95 0.98
N LEU A 157 -1.95 18.27 1.15
CA LEU A 157 -1.49 19.32 2.06
C LEU A 157 -0.76 20.36 1.19
N ASP A 158 -1.17 21.63 1.30
CA ASP A 158 -0.62 22.72 0.49
C ASP A 158 -0.61 22.44 -1.01
N GLY A 159 -1.68 21.81 -1.51
CA GLY A 159 -1.86 21.42 -2.91
C GLY A 159 -1.06 20.20 -3.38
N LYS A 160 -0.10 19.70 -2.58
CA LYS A 160 0.67 18.48 -2.85
C LYS A 160 -0.05 17.25 -2.30
N ILE A 161 0.04 16.13 -3.00
CA ILE A 161 -0.50 14.85 -2.52
C ILE A 161 0.42 14.33 -1.41
N VAL A 162 -0.13 14.05 -0.23
CA VAL A 162 0.59 13.46 0.91
C VAL A 162 0.11 12.05 1.23
N LYS A 163 -1.11 11.70 0.80
CA LYS A 163 -1.66 10.35 0.85
C LYS A 163 -2.52 10.06 -0.35
N ALA A 164 -2.46 8.83 -0.87
CA ALA A 164 -3.41 8.32 -1.86
C ALA A 164 -3.80 6.91 -1.47
N SER A 165 -5.09 6.59 -1.52
CA SER A 165 -5.60 5.29 -1.11
C SER A 165 -6.59 4.75 -2.10
N GLU A 166 -6.62 3.44 -2.23
CA GLU A 166 -7.72 2.73 -2.86
C GLU A 166 -8.24 1.63 -1.94
N TYR A 167 -9.54 1.41 -1.97
CA TYR A 167 -10.20 0.35 -1.24
C TYR A 167 -11.30 -0.23 -2.10
N ASN A 168 -11.22 -1.51 -2.39
CA ASN A 168 -12.33 -2.25 -2.97
C ASN A 168 -13.26 -2.68 -1.83
N SER A 169 -14.44 -2.07 -1.76
CA SER A 169 -15.39 -2.29 -0.67
C SER A 169 -15.94 -3.72 -0.61
N GLU A 170 -15.95 -4.43 -1.74
CA GLU A 170 -16.44 -5.81 -1.82
C GLU A 170 -15.35 -6.83 -1.47
N ALA A 171 -14.09 -6.46 -1.67
CA ALA A 171 -12.94 -7.32 -1.47
C ALA A 171 -12.26 -7.14 -0.10
N GLY A 172 -12.52 -6.03 0.59
CA GLY A 172 -11.78 -5.65 1.80
C GLY A 172 -10.29 -5.41 1.56
N ALA A 173 -9.90 -5.15 0.31
CA ALA A 173 -8.52 -4.99 -0.10
C ALA A 173 -8.24 -3.59 -0.63
N GLY A 174 -6.97 -3.20 -0.59
CA GLY A 174 -6.59 -1.85 -0.95
C GLY A 174 -5.10 -1.62 -0.86
N LEU A 175 -4.72 -0.39 -1.19
CA LEU A 175 -3.38 0.13 -0.98
C LEU A 175 -3.48 1.54 -0.41
N ASP A 176 -2.65 1.81 0.58
CA ASP A 176 -2.37 3.16 1.05
C ASP A 176 -0.95 3.55 0.62
N PHE A 177 -0.82 4.72 0.01
CA PHE A 177 0.45 5.32 -0.38
C PHE A 177 0.65 6.61 0.41
N TRP A 178 1.87 6.82 0.91
CA TRP A 178 2.29 8.08 1.52
C TRP A 178 3.40 8.73 0.72
N PHE A 179 3.37 10.07 0.70
CA PHE A 179 4.27 10.87 -0.11
C PHE A 179 4.94 11.96 0.72
N ILE A 180 6.21 12.21 0.40
CA ILE A 180 6.94 13.42 0.76
C ILE A 180 7.56 13.96 -0.53
N ASP A 181 7.33 15.24 -0.83
CA ASP A 181 7.82 15.90 -2.05
C ASP A 181 7.57 15.10 -3.33
N ASN A 182 6.34 14.63 -3.50
CA ASN A 182 5.87 13.83 -4.63
C ASN A 182 6.57 12.47 -4.80
N ARG A 183 7.35 12.03 -3.82
CA ARG A 183 7.99 10.71 -3.79
C ARG A 183 7.26 9.78 -2.83
N VAL A 184 7.04 8.54 -3.24
CA VAL A 184 6.48 7.50 -2.36
C VAL A 184 7.48 7.20 -1.25
N ILE A 185 7.04 7.31 0.00
CA ILE A 185 7.85 6.96 1.18
C ILE A 185 7.38 5.69 1.87
N ALA A 186 6.10 5.33 1.67
CA ALA A 186 5.53 4.13 2.24
C ALA A 186 4.36 3.61 1.40
N VAL A 187 4.18 2.29 1.43
CA VAL A 187 3.00 1.61 0.91
C VAL A 187 2.49 0.62 1.97
N GLN A 188 1.20 0.65 2.27
CA GLN A 188 0.56 -0.32 3.15
C GLN A 188 -0.48 -1.11 2.37
N ARG A 189 -0.56 -2.42 2.65
CA ARG A 189 -1.67 -3.29 2.27
C ARG A 189 -2.58 -3.42 3.49
N PRO A 190 -3.74 -2.76 3.55
CA PRO A 190 -4.58 -2.73 4.75
C PRO A 190 -5.07 -4.12 5.17
N HIS A 191 -5.37 -4.98 4.19
CA HIS A 191 -5.85 -6.35 4.43
C HIS A 191 -4.79 -7.24 5.09
N SER A 192 -3.60 -7.34 4.49
CA SER A 192 -2.49 -8.15 5.03
C SER A 192 -1.72 -7.45 6.14
N GLN A 193 -2.01 -6.17 6.38
CA GLN A 193 -1.29 -5.27 7.28
C GLN A 193 0.23 -5.24 7.02
N GLU A 194 0.64 -5.50 5.79
CA GLU A 194 2.03 -5.32 5.36
C GLU A 194 2.32 -3.84 5.15
N LEU A 195 3.47 -3.38 5.62
CA LEU A 195 3.95 -2.00 5.44
C LEU A 195 5.35 -2.03 4.83
N PHE A 196 5.50 -1.37 3.69
CA PHE A 196 6.74 -1.21 2.94
C PHE A 196 7.20 0.23 3.10
N LEU A 197 8.44 0.44 3.54
CA LEU A 197 9.04 1.76 3.71
C LEU A 197 10.24 1.90 2.77
N TYR A 198 10.32 3.05 2.10
CA TYR A 198 11.27 3.28 1.02
C TYR A 198 12.32 4.32 1.41
N ASP A 199 13.55 4.12 0.95
CA ASP A 199 14.60 5.13 1.07
C ASP A 199 14.41 6.25 0.04
N LYS A 200 15.29 7.25 0.08
CA LYS A 200 15.26 8.40 -0.82
C LYS A 200 15.42 8.05 -2.31
N ASN A 201 16.00 6.89 -2.61
CA ASN A 201 16.21 6.41 -3.97
C ASN A 201 15.05 5.50 -4.44
N GLY A 202 14.01 5.34 -3.63
CA GLY A 202 12.88 4.47 -3.94
C GLY A 202 13.13 2.98 -3.71
N LYS A 203 14.23 2.62 -3.06
CA LYS A 203 14.51 1.22 -2.74
C LYS A 203 13.85 0.85 -1.42
N LEU A 204 13.36 -0.40 -1.33
CA LEU A 204 12.77 -0.93 -0.11
C LEU A 204 13.82 -0.93 1.01
N LYS A 205 13.60 -0.06 2.00
CA LYS A 205 14.49 0.15 3.16
C LYS A 205 14.09 -0.76 4.31
N SER A 206 12.80 -0.87 4.59
CA SER A 206 12.28 -1.73 5.65
C SER A 206 10.88 -2.22 5.32
N LYS A 207 10.52 -3.36 5.92
CA LYS A 207 9.21 -3.99 5.78
C LYS A 207 8.71 -4.41 7.15
N PHE A 208 7.41 -4.30 7.35
CA PHE A 208 6.71 -4.92 8.46
C PHE A 208 5.64 -5.88 7.94
N ASN A 209 5.55 -7.03 8.58
CA ASN A 209 4.39 -7.92 8.50
C ASN A 209 3.77 -7.85 9.89
N TYR A 210 2.65 -7.13 10.02
CA TYR A 210 2.13 -6.74 11.33
C TYR A 210 2.15 -7.90 12.35
N PRO A 211 2.59 -7.63 13.60
CA PRO A 211 3.17 -6.38 14.11
C PRO A 211 4.70 -6.30 13.93
N LYS A 212 5.31 -7.30 13.29
CA LYS A 212 6.76 -7.54 13.36
C LYS A 212 7.49 -6.85 12.21
N LYS A 213 8.61 -6.21 12.56
CA LYS A 213 9.60 -5.78 11.56
C LYS A 213 10.27 -7.00 10.95
N VAL A 214 10.31 -7.07 9.63
CA VAL A 214 11.03 -8.10 8.89
C VAL A 214 12.53 -7.84 9.06
N ARG A 215 13.23 -8.76 9.74
CA ARG A 215 14.68 -8.61 10.02
C ARG A 215 15.51 -8.71 8.74
N ASN A 216 15.16 -9.67 7.87
CA ASN A 216 15.88 -9.95 6.62
C ASN A 216 14.91 -9.80 5.45
N ILE A 217 14.99 -8.66 4.74
CA ILE A 217 14.23 -8.44 3.52
C ILE A 217 14.74 -9.41 2.45
N SER A 218 13.86 -10.31 1.98
CA SER A 218 14.21 -11.28 0.94
C SER A 218 14.30 -10.63 -0.45
N ASN A 219 14.86 -11.35 -1.43
CA ASN A 219 14.83 -10.89 -2.81
C ASN A 219 13.39 -10.77 -3.36
N GLN A 220 12.48 -11.62 -2.88
CA GLN A 220 11.08 -11.51 -3.25
C GLN A 220 10.45 -10.24 -2.66
N ASP A 221 10.71 -9.94 -1.39
CA ASP A 221 10.22 -8.69 -0.77
C ASP A 221 10.74 -7.45 -1.50
N ARG A 222 12.01 -7.47 -1.96
CA ARG A 222 12.56 -6.37 -2.76
C ARG A 222 11.84 -6.22 -4.09
N LYS A 223 11.57 -7.32 -4.80
CA LYS A 223 10.81 -7.30 -6.05
C LYS A 223 9.38 -6.81 -5.84
N ASP A 224 8.73 -7.29 -4.78
CA ASP A 224 7.37 -6.86 -4.43
C ASP A 224 7.34 -5.38 -4.06
N GLY A 225 8.31 -4.91 -3.27
CA GLY A 225 8.45 -3.51 -2.91
C GLY A 225 8.75 -2.62 -4.12
N GLU A 226 9.66 -3.02 -4.99
CA GLU A 226 9.97 -2.34 -6.24
C GLU A 226 8.75 -2.28 -7.16
N TYR A 227 8.02 -3.38 -7.27
CA TYR A 227 6.77 -3.43 -8.02
C TYR A 227 5.73 -2.46 -7.45
N LEU A 228 5.55 -2.40 -6.13
CA LEU A 228 4.63 -1.45 -5.48
C LEU A 228 5.08 0.01 -5.65
N TYR A 229 6.39 0.27 -5.67
CA TYR A 229 6.96 1.61 -5.80
C TYR A 229 6.90 2.15 -7.23
N ASN A 230 7.30 1.33 -8.21
CA ASN A 230 7.46 1.73 -9.62
C ASN A 230 6.16 1.66 -10.43
N ARG A 231 5.12 0.99 -9.93
CA ARG A 231 3.88 0.81 -10.70
C ARG A 231 3.02 2.08 -10.69
N ASP A 232 2.17 2.17 -11.72
CA ASP A 232 0.92 2.94 -11.86
C ASP A 232 -0.05 2.87 -10.64
N GLY A 233 0.37 2.31 -9.51
CA GLY A 233 -0.46 1.97 -8.36
C GLY A 233 -1.10 3.18 -7.70
N TYR A 234 -0.36 4.28 -7.59
CA TYR A 234 -0.97 5.56 -7.20
C TYR A 234 -1.43 6.37 -8.42
N GLU A 235 -0.85 6.19 -9.61
CA GLU A 235 -1.27 6.91 -10.81
C GLU A 235 -2.71 6.61 -11.20
N ARG A 236 -3.18 5.36 -11.03
CA ARG A 236 -4.60 5.00 -11.21
C ARG A 236 -5.50 5.71 -10.21
N ILE A 237 -5.04 5.88 -8.96
CA ILE A 237 -5.76 6.62 -7.91
C ILE A 237 -5.84 8.08 -8.35
N VAL A 238 -4.71 8.70 -8.71
CA VAL A 238 -4.65 10.09 -9.21
C VAL A 238 -5.52 10.29 -10.46
N SER A 239 -5.48 9.34 -11.39
CA SER A 239 -6.26 9.37 -12.64
C SER A 239 -7.77 9.32 -12.40
N ALA A 240 -8.23 8.60 -11.36
CA ALA A 240 -9.64 8.61 -10.97
C ALA A 240 -10.11 10.04 -10.65
N PHE A 241 -9.22 10.90 -10.13
CA PHE A 241 -9.53 12.30 -9.85
C PHE A 241 -9.44 13.21 -11.07
N ASN A 242 -8.66 12.84 -12.09
CA ASN A 242 -8.43 13.65 -13.30
C ASN A 242 -9.45 13.44 -14.43
N HIS A 243 -10.11 12.28 -14.53
CA HIS A 243 -11.07 12.02 -15.61
C HIS A 243 -12.45 12.68 -15.37
N LYS A 244 -12.88 13.52 -16.32
CA LYS A 244 -14.31 13.84 -16.56
C LYS A 244 -14.96 12.59 -17.18
N SER A 245 -15.71 11.86 -16.36
CA SER A 245 -16.39 10.60 -16.70
C SER A 245 -17.20 10.66 -18.01
N SER A 246 -16.81 9.83 -18.98
CA SER A 246 -17.62 9.50 -20.16
C SER A 246 -17.09 8.21 -20.78
N ALA A 247 -17.62 7.05 -20.36
CA ALA A 247 -17.44 5.80 -21.11
C ALA A 247 -18.76 5.01 -21.11
N LYS A 248 -19.37 4.97 -22.29
CA LYS A 248 -20.65 4.33 -22.61
C LYS A 248 -20.46 2.81 -22.72
N THR A 249 -21.34 2.03 -22.11
CA THR A 249 -21.23 0.56 -22.01
C THR A 249 -21.99 -0.15 -23.12
N THR A 250 -21.36 -1.11 -23.79
CA THR A 250 -22.02 -2.12 -24.64
C THR A 250 -22.15 -3.44 -23.87
N THR A 251 -23.33 -4.05 -23.88
CA THR A 251 -23.69 -5.26 -23.12
C THR A 251 -23.64 -6.48 -24.04
N SER A 252 -22.94 -7.57 -23.63
CA SER A 252 -22.98 -8.88 -24.30
C SER A 252 -24.11 -9.74 -23.72
N LYS A 253 -24.85 -10.45 -24.58
CA LYS A 253 -26.11 -11.15 -24.26
C LYS A 253 -26.00 -12.67 -24.07
N ASN A 254 -24.82 -13.27 -24.13
CA ASN A 254 -24.64 -14.71 -23.92
C ASN A 254 -23.68 -14.94 -22.75
N GLY A 255 -24.12 -15.71 -21.75
CA GLY A 255 -23.41 -16.01 -20.49
C GLY A 255 -22.13 -16.84 -20.62
N ILE A 256 -21.35 -16.59 -21.66
CA ILE A 256 -19.97 -17.05 -21.82
C ILE A 256 -19.11 -15.82 -21.50
N ILE A 257 -18.31 -15.92 -20.44
CA ILE A 257 -17.43 -14.83 -20.02
C ILE A 257 -16.35 -14.64 -21.09
N ASP A 258 -16.40 -13.53 -21.83
CA ASP A 258 -15.37 -13.13 -22.79
C ASP A 258 -14.09 -12.73 -22.03
N GLU A 259 -12.99 -13.39 -22.35
CA GLU A 259 -11.88 -13.67 -21.44
C GLU A 259 -10.71 -12.68 -21.51
N THR A 260 -10.97 -11.48 -22.03
CA THR A 260 -9.91 -10.53 -22.46
C THR A 260 -9.49 -9.50 -21.42
N SER A 261 -10.26 -9.25 -20.36
CA SER A 261 -9.84 -8.36 -19.26
C SER A 261 -10.54 -8.65 -17.94
N PHE A 262 -9.90 -8.35 -16.81
CA PHE A 262 -10.53 -8.40 -15.48
C PHE A 262 -11.85 -7.61 -15.45
N GLN A 263 -11.91 -6.46 -16.12
CA GLN A 263 -13.10 -5.62 -16.22
C GLN A 263 -14.27 -6.34 -16.92
N THR A 264 -13.99 -7.10 -17.98
CA THR A 264 -15.00 -7.91 -18.66
C THR A 264 -15.54 -9.01 -17.74
N ILE A 265 -14.64 -9.65 -16.99
CA ILE A 265 -14.97 -10.74 -16.08
C ILE A 265 -15.79 -10.20 -14.91
N SER A 266 -15.35 -9.12 -14.26
CA SER A 266 -16.09 -8.44 -13.18
C SER A 266 -17.51 -8.09 -13.62
N LYS A 267 -17.67 -7.41 -14.77
CA LYS A 267 -19.01 -7.08 -15.31
C LYS A 267 -19.87 -8.32 -15.56
N SER A 268 -19.27 -9.43 -15.98
CA SER A 268 -20.00 -10.67 -16.22
C SER A 268 -20.47 -11.28 -14.89
N LEU A 269 -19.63 -11.29 -13.86
CA LEU A 269 -19.99 -11.75 -12.52
C LEU A 269 -21.06 -10.86 -11.88
N ASP A 270 -20.96 -9.54 -12.03
CA ASP A 270 -21.98 -8.59 -11.58
C ASP A 270 -23.32 -8.81 -12.29
N SER A 271 -23.28 -9.13 -13.58
CA SER A 271 -24.48 -9.44 -14.34
C SER A 271 -25.15 -10.73 -13.86
N ILE A 272 -24.39 -11.72 -13.37
CA ILE A 272 -24.93 -12.96 -12.81
C ILE A 272 -25.68 -12.68 -11.50
N THR A 273 -25.17 -11.78 -10.67
CA THR A 273 -25.76 -11.44 -9.37
C THR A 273 -26.76 -10.28 -9.44
N LYS A 274 -26.91 -9.63 -10.60
CA LYS A 274 -27.80 -8.47 -10.71
C LYS A 274 -29.25 -8.83 -10.36
N GLY A 275 -29.80 -8.16 -9.34
CA GLY A 275 -31.20 -8.35 -8.92
C GLY A 275 -31.48 -9.68 -8.21
N CYS A 276 -30.46 -10.41 -7.78
CA CYS A 276 -30.65 -11.60 -6.96
C CYS A 276 -31.10 -11.25 -5.54
N GLN A 277 -31.87 -12.14 -4.91
CA GLN A 277 -32.32 -12.02 -3.53
C GLN A 277 -31.25 -12.62 -2.61
N LYS A 278 -30.69 -11.77 -1.74
CA LYS A 278 -29.66 -12.14 -0.78
C LYS A 278 -30.26 -12.74 0.49
N THR A 279 -29.60 -13.73 1.04
CA THR A 279 -29.88 -14.25 2.39
C THR A 279 -28.55 -14.46 3.09
N GLU A 280 -28.46 -13.95 4.31
CA GLU A 280 -27.25 -13.97 5.12
C GLU A 280 -27.46 -14.80 6.40
N LYS A 281 -26.39 -15.45 6.87
CA LYS A 281 -26.35 -16.15 8.16
C LYS A 281 -24.96 -16.00 8.78
N THR A 282 -24.90 -15.98 10.11
CA THR A 282 -23.64 -16.01 10.85
C THR A 282 -23.58 -17.29 11.69
N GLN A 283 -22.50 -18.05 11.57
CA GLN A 283 -22.28 -19.28 12.35
C GLN A 283 -20.79 -19.48 12.61
N ASN A 284 -20.42 -19.82 13.84
CA ASN A 284 -19.02 -20.11 14.25
C ASN A 284 -18.01 -19.01 13.87
N GLY A 285 -18.41 -17.73 13.95
CA GLY A 285 -17.55 -16.60 13.58
C GLY A 285 -17.43 -16.33 12.07
N ASN A 286 -18.08 -17.13 11.24
CA ASN A 286 -18.13 -16.94 9.79
C ASN A 286 -19.49 -16.33 9.39
N ASN A 287 -19.44 -15.40 8.44
CA ASN A 287 -20.60 -14.84 7.75
C ASN A 287 -20.77 -15.57 6.43
N TYR A 288 -21.98 -16.06 6.18
CA TYR A 288 -22.36 -16.77 4.98
C TYR A 288 -23.40 -15.95 4.24
N GLU A 289 -23.26 -15.86 2.92
CA GLU A 289 -24.25 -15.23 2.04
C GLU A 289 -24.61 -16.22 0.93
N ILE A 290 -25.89 -16.27 0.55
CA ILE A 290 -26.33 -16.82 -0.72
C ILE A 290 -27.14 -15.79 -1.46
N CYS A 291 -27.04 -15.81 -2.79
CA CYS A 291 -27.86 -15.01 -3.66
C CYS A 291 -28.62 -15.86 -4.66
N LYS A 292 -29.95 -15.68 -4.71
CA LYS A 292 -30.85 -16.47 -5.57
C LYS A 292 -31.52 -15.60 -6.63
N GLN A 293 -31.64 -16.12 -7.85
CA GLN A 293 -32.53 -15.59 -8.88
C GLN A 293 -33.62 -16.63 -9.14
N GLY A 294 -34.84 -16.34 -8.70
CA GLY A 294 -35.90 -17.34 -8.61
C GLY A 294 -35.47 -18.47 -7.67
N ASN A 295 -35.51 -19.71 -8.16
CA ASN A 295 -35.11 -20.90 -7.38
C ASN A 295 -33.62 -21.28 -7.55
N SER A 296 -32.89 -20.60 -8.42
CA SER A 296 -31.49 -20.91 -8.70
C SER A 296 -30.55 -20.08 -7.83
N ILE A 297 -29.57 -20.72 -7.22
CA ILE A 297 -28.45 -20.03 -6.55
C ILE A 297 -27.51 -19.53 -7.63
N VAL A 298 -27.23 -18.23 -7.64
CA VAL A 298 -26.32 -17.59 -8.60
C VAL A 298 -25.01 -17.15 -7.97
N ASN A 299 -25.00 -16.98 -6.64
CA ASN A 299 -23.80 -16.71 -5.87
C ASN A 299 -23.90 -17.31 -4.46
N ALA A 300 -22.76 -17.70 -3.91
CA ALA A 300 -22.65 -18.11 -2.51
C ALA A 300 -21.27 -17.75 -1.97
N SER A 301 -21.19 -17.30 -0.72
CA SER A 301 -19.93 -16.94 -0.09
C SER A 301 -19.88 -17.29 1.39
N GLU A 302 -18.66 -17.44 1.88
CA GLU A 302 -18.29 -17.55 3.28
C GLU A 302 -17.15 -16.58 3.54
N TYR A 303 -17.22 -15.84 4.63
CA TYR A 303 -16.22 -14.88 5.04
C TYR A 303 -16.04 -14.87 6.55
N ASN A 304 -14.80 -15.01 7.01
CA ASN A 304 -14.40 -14.80 8.38
C ASN A 304 -13.74 -13.43 8.52
N ALA A 305 -14.38 -12.52 9.27
CA ALA A 305 -13.90 -11.16 9.46
C ALA A 305 -12.63 -11.07 10.31
N GLU A 306 -12.42 -12.00 11.25
CA GLU A 306 -11.28 -11.97 12.17
C GLU A 306 -9.97 -12.31 11.45
N VAL A 307 -10.00 -13.26 10.52
CA VAL A 307 -8.81 -13.68 9.75
C VAL A 307 -8.77 -13.09 8.34
N GLY A 308 -9.80 -12.34 7.93
CA GLY A 308 -9.89 -11.74 6.60
C GLY A 308 -9.91 -12.76 5.46
N ALA A 309 -10.37 -13.98 5.73
CA ALA A 309 -10.35 -15.10 4.79
C ALA A 309 -11.76 -15.55 4.42
N GLY A 310 -11.89 -16.15 3.25
CA GLY A 310 -13.17 -16.62 2.77
C GLY A 310 -13.16 -17.05 1.32
N LEU A 311 -14.30 -17.53 0.87
CA LEU A 311 -14.53 -18.04 -0.48
C LEU A 311 -15.82 -17.44 -1.02
N ALA A 312 -15.81 -17.07 -2.30
CA ALA A 312 -17.02 -16.68 -3.02
C ALA A 312 -17.13 -17.49 -4.31
N TYR A 313 -18.35 -17.88 -4.67
CA TYR A 313 -18.68 -18.72 -5.79
C TYR A 313 -19.74 -18.08 -6.65
N TRP A 314 -19.60 -18.19 -7.97
CA TRP A 314 -20.62 -17.82 -8.93
C TRP A 314 -21.05 -19.05 -9.72
N PHE A 315 -22.35 -19.13 -9.96
CA PHE A 315 -22.96 -20.29 -10.61
C PHE A 315 -23.65 -19.87 -11.91
N SER A 316 -23.54 -20.71 -12.94
CA SER A 316 -24.39 -20.60 -14.12
C SER A 316 -25.83 -21.03 -13.79
N PRO A 317 -26.81 -20.70 -14.65
CA PRO A 317 -28.22 -21.04 -14.41
C PRO A 317 -28.52 -22.53 -14.18
N ASN A 318 -27.64 -23.42 -14.65
CA ASN A 318 -27.71 -24.87 -14.44
C ASN A 318 -27.02 -25.34 -13.14
N GLY A 319 -26.60 -24.43 -12.26
CA GLY A 319 -25.98 -24.73 -10.97
C GLY A 319 -24.50 -25.14 -11.02
N LYS A 320 -23.84 -25.04 -12.18
CA LYS A 320 -22.39 -25.29 -12.29
C LYS A 320 -21.59 -24.07 -11.82
N VAL A 321 -20.48 -24.30 -11.14
CA VAL A 321 -19.53 -23.23 -10.77
C VAL A 321 -18.89 -22.67 -12.04
N VAL A 322 -19.01 -21.37 -12.26
CA VAL A 322 -18.36 -20.65 -13.37
C VAL A 322 -17.18 -19.81 -12.89
N ALA A 323 -17.18 -19.41 -11.62
CA ALA A 323 -16.05 -18.72 -11.01
C ALA A 323 -16.00 -18.99 -9.50
N ALA A 324 -14.79 -18.93 -8.94
CA ALA A 324 -14.58 -19.00 -7.52
C ALA A 324 -13.42 -18.08 -7.11
N ARG A 325 -13.57 -17.37 -5.99
CA ARG A 325 -12.61 -16.38 -5.51
C ARG A 325 -12.17 -16.71 -4.09
N TYR A 326 -10.86 -16.67 -3.87
CA TYR A 326 -10.29 -16.57 -2.54
C TYR A 326 -10.30 -15.11 -2.08
N LEU A 327 -11.07 -14.84 -1.03
CA LEU A 327 -11.23 -13.47 -0.53
C LEU A 327 -9.95 -12.95 0.13
N ALA A 328 -9.12 -13.82 0.74
CA ALA A 328 -7.86 -13.38 1.34
C ALA A 328 -6.82 -12.99 0.27
N SER A 329 -6.54 -13.88 -0.68
CA SER A 329 -5.50 -13.66 -1.69
C SER A 329 -5.95 -12.81 -2.87
N GLY A 330 -7.27 -12.62 -3.05
CA GLY A 330 -7.81 -11.96 -4.23
C GLY A 330 -7.77 -12.84 -5.48
N ASP A 331 -7.32 -14.09 -5.40
CA ASP A 331 -7.29 -15.00 -6.54
C ASP A 331 -8.70 -15.37 -6.98
N LEU A 332 -9.06 -15.02 -8.22
CA LEU A 332 -10.29 -15.39 -8.90
C LEU A 332 -9.99 -16.42 -9.99
N TYR A 333 -10.56 -17.61 -9.86
CA TYR A 333 -10.48 -18.69 -10.83
C TYR A 333 -11.77 -18.72 -11.65
N VAL A 334 -11.64 -18.83 -12.96
CA VAL A 334 -12.75 -19.00 -13.90
C VAL A 334 -12.73 -20.42 -14.45
N PHE A 335 -13.91 -21.03 -14.52
CA PHE A 335 -14.08 -22.42 -14.90
C PHE A 335 -14.90 -22.53 -16.20
N ASN A 336 -14.53 -23.48 -17.06
CA ASN A 336 -15.38 -23.87 -18.17
C ASN A 336 -16.54 -24.77 -17.73
N SER A 337 -17.41 -25.15 -18.68
CA SER A 337 -18.56 -26.02 -18.46
C SER A 337 -18.24 -27.42 -17.94
N ASN A 338 -16.97 -27.84 -18.02
CA ASN A 338 -16.46 -29.13 -17.55
C ASN A 338 -15.79 -29.02 -16.16
N GLY A 339 -15.86 -27.85 -15.50
CA GLY A 339 -15.25 -27.60 -14.20
C GLY A 339 -13.72 -27.48 -14.25
N LYS A 340 -13.15 -27.20 -15.43
CA LYS A 340 -11.70 -27.00 -15.59
C LYS A 340 -11.36 -25.52 -15.56
N VAL A 341 -10.26 -25.17 -14.89
CA VAL A 341 -9.81 -23.77 -14.78
C VAL A 341 -9.32 -23.29 -16.15
N THR A 342 -9.95 -22.25 -16.68
CA THR A 342 -9.53 -21.60 -17.94
C THR A 342 -8.63 -20.41 -17.68
N SER A 343 -8.89 -19.67 -16.59
CA SER A 343 -8.09 -18.51 -16.22
C SER A 343 -8.03 -18.30 -14.71
N LYS A 344 -6.95 -17.63 -14.28
CA LYS A 344 -6.75 -17.12 -12.93
C LYS A 344 -6.53 -15.62 -13.06
N ILE A 345 -7.14 -14.86 -12.18
CA ILE A 345 -7.01 -13.41 -12.11
C ILE A 345 -6.61 -13.07 -10.69
N ASP A 346 -5.57 -12.26 -10.56
CA ASP A 346 -5.33 -11.53 -9.33
C ASP A 346 -6.27 -10.31 -9.35
N VAL A 347 -7.31 -10.35 -8.53
CA VAL A 347 -8.32 -9.29 -8.44
C VAL A 347 -7.70 -8.01 -7.89
N TYR A 348 -6.73 -8.11 -6.99
CA TYR A 348 -6.06 -6.94 -6.42
C TYR A 348 -5.18 -6.26 -7.45
N GLU A 349 -4.54 -7.03 -8.32
CA GLU A 349 -3.76 -6.49 -9.42
C GLU A 349 -4.58 -6.17 -10.67
N SER A 350 -5.85 -6.57 -10.71
CA SER A 350 -6.71 -6.54 -11.90
C SER A 350 -6.08 -7.23 -13.11
N LYS A 351 -5.30 -8.30 -12.87
CA LYS A 351 -4.40 -8.89 -13.87
C LYS A 351 -4.68 -10.38 -14.08
N LYS A 352 -4.81 -10.77 -15.36
CA LYS A 352 -4.87 -12.18 -15.75
C LYS A 352 -3.49 -12.81 -15.56
N ILE A 353 -3.45 -13.93 -14.85
CA ILE A 353 -2.26 -14.76 -14.69
C ILE A 353 -2.24 -15.77 -15.82
N ASN A 354 -1.37 -15.54 -16.79
CA ASN A 354 -1.33 -16.35 -18.03
C ASN A 354 -0.75 -17.76 -17.82
N ASN A 355 0.15 -17.92 -16.84
CA ASN A 355 0.79 -19.20 -16.53
C ASN A 355 0.36 -19.68 -15.14
N ILE A 356 -0.74 -20.43 -15.10
CA ILE A 356 -1.22 -21.09 -13.88
C ILE A 356 -0.43 -22.38 -13.72
N SER A 357 0.19 -22.58 -12.55
CA SER A 357 0.92 -23.81 -12.27
C SER A 357 -0.03 -25.02 -12.32
N ALA A 358 0.50 -26.21 -12.66
CA ALA A 358 -0.31 -27.44 -12.68
C ALA A 358 -0.87 -27.76 -11.29
N GLU A 359 -0.11 -27.47 -10.24
CA GLU A 359 -0.52 -27.68 -8.85
C GLU A 359 -1.62 -26.69 -8.44
N ASP A 360 -1.47 -25.40 -8.72
CA ASP A 360 -2.49 -24.37 -8.47
C ASP A 360 -3.79 -24.72 -9.19
N ARG A 361 -3.69 -25.15 -10.46
CA ARG A 361 -4.85 -25.58 -11.25
C ARG A 361 -5.53 -26.78 -10.61
N LYS A 362 -4.77 -27.81 -10.24
CA LYS A 362 -5.31 -29.00 -9.58
C LYS A 362 -5.96 -28.66 -8.24
N GLN A 363 -5.33 -27.82 -7.44
CA GLN A 363 -5.85 -27.37 -6.15
C GLN A 363 -7.18 -26.61 -6.33
N ALA A 364 -7.25 -25.69 -7.29
CA ALA A 364 -8.48 -24.98 -7.59
C ALA A 364 -9.59 -25.92 -8.08
N GLU A 365 -9.28 -26.85 -9.00
CA GLU A 365 -10.25 -27.82 -9.53
C GLU A 365 -10.73 -28.82 -8.47
N GLN A 366 -9.90 -29.18 -7.50
CA GLN A 366 -10.25 -30.15 -6.46
C GLN A 366 -10.96 -29.51 -5.27
N ASN A 367 -10.47 -28.36 -4.79
CA ASN A 367 -10.94 -27.77 -3.54
C ASN A 367 -12.08 -26.77 -3.79
N LEU A 368 -11.96 -25.89 -4.79
CA LEU A 368 -13.01 -24.89 -5.02
C LEU A 368 -14.27 -25.53 -5.61
N TYR A 369 -14.13 -26.58 -6.40
CA TYR A 369 -15.29 -27.20 -7.04
C TYR A 369 -16.23 -27.92 -6.08
N VAL A 370 -15.83 -28.22 -4.83
CA VAL A 370 -16.66 -28.98 -3.88
C VAL A 370 -16.99 -28.22 -2.60
N ASN A 371 -16.16 -27.25 -2.18
CA ASN A 371 -16.29 -26.60 -0.87
C ASN A 371 -17.55 -25.74 -0.73
N TYR A 372 -18.17 -25.27 -1.83
CA TYR A 372 -19.42 -24.50 -1.74
C TYR A 372 -20.56 -25.28 -1.07
N LYS A 373 -20.49 -26.61 -1.04
CA LYS A 373 -21.50 -27.46 -0.39
C LYS A 373 -21.61 -27.19 1.11
N ASP A 374 -20.53 -26.78 1.76
CA ASP A 374 -20.57 -26.46 3.18
C ASP A 374 -21.34 -25.16 3.44
N ILE A 375 -21.26 -24.18 2.53
CA ILE A 375 -22.12 -22.99 2.55
C ILE A 375 -23.59 -23.40 2.42
N PHE A 376 -23.91 -24.32 1.50
CA PHE A 376 -25.30 -24.74 1.28
C PHE A 376 -25.90 -25.46 2.49
N LYS A 377 -25.11 -26.26 3.21
CA LYS A 377 -25.55 -26.90 4.47
C LYS A 377 -25.99 -25.87 5.51
N VAL A 378 -25.31 -24.73 5.63
CA VAL A 378 -25.69 -23.64 6.55
C VAL A 378 -27.10 -23.09 6.23
N PHE A 379 -27.51 -23.12 4.96
CA PHE A 379 -28.83 -22.69 4.50
C PHE A 379 -29.86 -23.83 4.38
N ASN A 380 -29.52 -25.06 4.73
CA ASN A 380 -30.35 -26.26 4.54
C ASN A 380 -30.77 -26.48 3.08
N LEU A 381 -29.83 -26.33 2.13
CA LEU A 381 -30.04 -26.46 0.69
C LEU A 381 -29.41 -27.71 0.08
#